data_AF-A0A141SED8-F1
#
_entry.id   AF-A0A141SED8-F1
#
_cell.length_a   1.000
_cell.length_b   1.000
_cell.length_c   1.000
_cell.angle_alpha   90.00
_cell.angle_beta   90.00
_cell.angle_gamma   90.00
#
_symmetry.space_group_name_H-M   'P 1'
#
loop_
_entity.id
_entity.type
_entity.pdbx_description
1 polymer ?
#
loop_
_entity_poly.entity_id
_entity_poly.type
_entity_poly.pdbx_seq_one_letter_code
_entity_poly.pdbx_strand_id
1 'polypeptide(L)' 'MPSQHTTAIVISNKANKTVTVIVKTKVAHRKYDKTISKTNKYHVHDEQNICNIGDIIKIQQTRPLSKSKRWTFINKIK' A
#
# COMPACT_ATOMS: atom_id res chain seq x y z
N MET A 1 20.79 0.70 4.06
CA MET A 1 19.84 -0.40 4.30
C MET A 1 18.76 -0.35 3.24
N PRO A 2 18.34 -1.48 2.65
CA PRO A 2 17.35 -1.48 1.57
C PRO A 2 15.98 -1.06 2.11
N SER A 3 15.33 -0.11 1.43
CA SER A 3 13.96 0.27 1.72
C SER A 3 13.02 -0.87 1.33
N GLN A 4 12.05 -1.19 2.20
CA GLN A 4 11.08 -2.25 1.91
C GLN A 4 10.07 -1.77 0.86
N HIS A 5 9.90 -2.57 -0.19
CA HIS A 5 8.96 -2.32 -1.27
C HIS A 5 7.82 -3.35 -1.23
N THR A 6 6.59 -2.87 -1.39
CA THR A 6 5.40 -3.72 -1.36
C THR A 6 4.50 -3.41 -2.56
N THR A 7 3.87 -4.43 -3.13
CA THR A 7 2.87 -4.26 -4.19
C THR A 7 1.48 -4.13 -3.58
N ALA A 8 0.70 -3.16 -4.06
CA ALA A 8 -0.62 -2.85 -3.53
C ALA A 8 -1.61 -2.49 -4.64
N ILE A 9 -2.91 -2.61 -4.33
CA ILE A 9 -4.01 -2.23 -5.23
C ILE A 9 -4.70 -0.98 -4.68
N VAL A 10 -4.96 -0.02 -5.55
CA VAL A 10 -5.64 1.23 -5.20
C VAL A 10 -7.16 1.04 -5.06
N ILE A 11 -7.73 1.51 -3.94
CA ILE A 11 -9.18 1.40 -3.66
C ILE A 11 -9.86 2.77 -3.73
N SER A 12 -9.18 3.80 -3.26
CA SER A 12 -9.78 5.13 -3.09
C SER A 12 -8.75 6.23 -3.33
N ASN A 13 -9.11 7.17 -4.19
CA ASN A 13 -8.40 8.41 -4.47
C ASN A 13 -9.25 9.65 -4.07
N LYS A 14 -9.96 9.58 -2.93
CA LYS A 14 -10.79 10.70 -2.47
C LYS A 14 -10.01 11.82 -1.78
N ALA A 15 -8.80 11.53 -1.30
CA ALA A 15 -8.02 12.47 -0.51
C ALA A 15 -6.98 13.18 -1.38
N ASN A 16 -6.76 14.47 -1.13
CA ASN A 16 -5.76 15.22 -1.89
C ASN A 16 -4.34 14.72 -1.57
N LYS A 17 -3.55 14.50 -2.62
CA LYS A 17 -2.17 13.99 -2.59
C LYS A 17 -2.03 12.65 -1.87
N THR A 18 -3.11 11.86 -1.79
CA THR A 18 -3.10 10.64 -0.99
C THR A 18 -4.08 9.61 -1.49
N VAL A 19 -3.56 8.39 -1.57
CA VAL A 19 -4.31 7.25 -2.05
C VAL A 19 -4.37 6.18 -0.98
N THR A 20 -5.55 5.55 -0.85
CA THR A 20 -5.73 4.42 0.05
C THR A 20 -5.59 3.12 -0.73
N VAL A 21 -4.65 2.29 -0.30
CA VAL A 21 -4.32 1.03 -0.95
C VAL A 21 -4.51 -0.16 -0.04
N ILE A 22 -4.75 -1.32 -0.64
CA ILE A 22 -4.77 -2.62 0.03
C ILE A 22 -3.51 -3.39 -0.33
N VAL A 23 -2.86 -3.92 0.70
CA VAL A 23 -1.83 -4.95 0.59
C VAL A 23 -2.43 -6.27 1.06
N LYS A 24 -2.31 -7.29 0.20
CA LYS A 24 -2.69 -8.67 0.53
C LYS A 24 -1.43 -9.46 0.88
N THR A 25 -1.41 -10.06 2.06
CA THR A 25 -0.31 -10.91 2.52
C THR A 25 -0.86 -12.26 2.91
N LYS A 26 -0.22 -13.34 2.44
CA LYS A 26 -0.57 -14.70 2.86
C LYS A 26 0.17 -15.01 4.15
N VAL A 27 -0.55 -15.41 5.19
CA VAL A 27 0.00 -15.75 6.51
C VAL A 27 -0.62 -17.07 6.95
N ALA A 28 0.18 -17.97 7.53
CA ALA A 28 -0.33 -19.20 8.12
C ALA A 28 -0.96 -18.90 9.49
N HIS A 29 -2.13 -19.48 9.77
CA HIS A 29 -2.75 -19.36 11.09
C HIS A 29 -1.97 -20.18 12.13
N ARG A 30 -1.46 -19.53 13.19
CA ARG A 30 -0.51 -20.14 14.16
C ARG A 30 -0.94 -21.49 14.76
N LYS A 31 -2.24 -21.71 14.98
CA LYS A 31 -2.76 -22.95 15.59
C LYS A 31 -3.09 -24.05 14.58
N TYR A 32 -3.43 -23.67 13.36
CA TYR A 32 -4.07 -24.57 12.39
C TYR A 32 -3.26 -24.74 11.10
N ASP A 33 -2.18 -23.98 10.93
CA ASP A 33 -1.32 -23.89 9.74
C ASP A 33 -2.05 -23.65 8.40
N LYS A 34 -3.35 -23.36 8.45
CA LYS A 34 -4.14 -22.94 7.30
C LYS A 34 -3.63 -21.59 6.80
N THR A 35 -3.28 -21.53 5.52
CA THR A 35 -2.87 -20.28 4.87
C THR A 35 -4.08 -19.36 4.69
N ILE A 36 -4.09 -18.22 5.37
CA ILE A 36 -5.12 -17.20 5.28
C ILE A 36 -4.59 -15.93 4.61
N SER A 37 -5.46 -15.23 3.89
CA SER A 37 -5.12 -13.95 3.26
C SER A 37 -5.44 -12.80 4.22
N LYS A 38 -4.41 -12.12 4.73
CA LYS A 38 -4.55 -10.91 5.53
C LYS A 38 -4.53 -9.69 4.62
N THR A 39 -5.47 -8.78 4.86
CA THR A 39 -5.62 -7.55 4.08
C THR A 39 -5.38 -6.35 4.98
N ASN A 40 -4.36 -5.55 4.68
CA ASN A 40 -4.06 -4.31 5.40
C ASN A 40 -4.28 -3.10 4.49
N LYS A 41 -4.84 -2.02 5.04
CA LYS A 41 -5.01 -0.75 4.35
C LYS A 41 -3.87 0.21 4.70
N TYR A 42 -3.32 0.89 3.71
CA TYR A 42 -2.28 1.89 3.90
C TYR A 42 -2.62 3.20 3.17
N HIS A 43 -2.16 4.31 3.74
CA HIS A 43 -2.22 5.62 3.09
C HIS A 43 -0.88 5.92 2.44
N VAL A 44 -0.93 6.13 1.14
CA VAL A 44 0.23 6.35 0.28
C VAL A 44 0.25 7.82 -0.14
N HIS A 45 1.41 8.43 -0.04
CA HIS A 45 1.67 9.77 -0.55
C HIS A 45 1.90 9.71 -2.06
N ASP A 46 1.12 10.50 -2.78
CA ASP A 46 1.21 10.71 -4.23
C ASP A 46 1.10 12.22 -4.45
N GLU A 47 2.18 12.87 -4.88
CA GLU A 47 2.19 14.34 -5.02
C GLU A 47 1.44 14.83 -6.25
N GLN A 48 1.40 14.01 -7.29
CA GLN A 48 0.87 14.37 -8.60
C GLN A 48 -0.53 13.79 -8.84
N ASN A 49 -1.08 13.04 -7.87
CA ASN A 49 -2.40 12.38 -7.95
C ASN A 49 -2.54 11.51 -9.22
N ILE A 50 -1.46 10.82 -9.61
CA ILE A 50 -1.41 10.03 -10.85
C ILE A 50 -2.19 8.71 -10.69
N CYS A 51 -2.31 8.21 -9.46
CA CYS A 51 -2.91 6.91 -9.20
C CYS A 51 -4.44 6.93 -9.28
N ASN A 52 -5.01 6.06 -10.11
CA ASN A 52 -6.45 5.86 -10.23
C ASN A 52 -6.93 4.62 -9.47
N ILE A 53 -8.25 4.53 -9.26
CA ILE A 53 -8.88 3.40 -8.61
C ILE A 53 -8.71 2.14 -9.46
N GLY A 54 -8.21 1.06 -8.84
CA GLY A 54 -7.97 -0.22 -9.52
C GLY A 54 -6.52 -0.43 -9.99
N ASP A 55 -5.68 0.59 -9.97
CA ASP A 55 -4.27 0.49 -10.37
C ASP A 55 -3.45 -0.41 -9.43
N ILE A 56 -2.44 -1.08 -10.00
CA ILE A 56 -1.47 -1.87 -9.24
C ILE A 56 -0.18 -1.06 -9.13
N ILE A 57 0.16 -0.69 -7.90
CA ILE A 57 1.29 0.19 -7.62
C ILE A 57 2.31 -0.47 -6.70
N LYS A 58 3.56 -0.04 -6.82
CA LYS A 58 4.65 -0.38 -5.91
C LYS A 58 4.86 0.78 -4.93
N ILE A 59 4.80 0.46 -3.64
CA ILE A 59 4.92 1.43 -2.54
C ILE A 59 6.17 1.15 -1.72
N GLN A 60 6.76 2.19 -1.13
CA GLN A 60 7.92 2.09 -0.25
C GLN A 60 7.65 2.76 1.09
N GLN A 61 8.24 2.20 2.16
CA GLN A 61 8.29 2.83 3.46
C GLN A 61 9.13 4.11 3.44
N THR A 62 8.61 5.18 4.03
CA THR A 62 9.29 6.47 4.13
C THR A 62 9.19 7.01 5.56
N ARG A 63 9.82 8.16 5.82
CA ARG A 63 9.62 8.91 7.06
C ARG A 63 8.14 9.22 7.26
N PRO A 64 7.65 9.41 8.49
CA PRO A 64 6.27 9.82 8.70
C PRO A 64 5.99 11.14 7.99
N LEU A 65 5.05 11.14 7.03
CA LEU A 65 4.59 12.34 6.34
C LEU A 65 3.34 12.92 7.03
N SER A 66 2.59 12.06 7.71
CA SER A 66 1.50 12.45 8.61
C SER A 66 1.34 11.41 9.72
N LYS A 67 0.29 11.56 10.56
CA LYS A 67 -0.10 10.57 11.56
C LYS A 67 -0.23 9.14 11.00
N SER A 68 -0.81 9.01 9.80
CA SER A 68 -1.10 7.71 9.16
C SER A 68 -0.35 7.46 7.85
N LYS A 69 0.18 8.51 7.20
CA LYS A 69 0.91 8.41 5.93
C LYS A 69 2.39 8.12 6.19
N ARG A 70 2.80 6.87 5.88
CA ARG A 70 4.17 6.36 6.05
C ARG A 70 4.69 5.64 4.80
N TRP A 71 3.95 5.72 3.71
CA TRP A 71 4.25 5.05 2.45
C TRP A 71 4.26 6.06 1.32
N THR A 72 5.19 5.90 0.38
CA THR A 72 5.30 6.72 -0.84
C THR A 72 5.05 5.88 -2.08
N PHE A 73 4.45 6.50 -3.09
CA PHE A 73 4.35 5.93 -4.44
C PHE A 73 5.75 5.89 -5.08
N ILE A 74 6.05 4.81 -5.83
CA ILE A 74 7.28 4.70 -6.63
C ILE A 74 6.95 4.46 -8.10
N ASN A 75 6.26 3.37 -8.37
CA ASN A 75 6.04 2.91 -9.74
C ASN A 75 4.65 2.32 -9.90
N LYS A 76 4.04 2.59 -11.06
CA LYS A 76 2.82 1.93 -11.52
C LYS A 76 3.23 0.73 -12.37
N ILE A 77 2.71 -0.44 -12.02
CA ILE A 77 3.04 -1.69 -12.73
C ILE A 77 1.99 -1.96 -13.82
N LYS A 78 0.72 -1.62 -13.54
CA LYS A 78 -0.41 -1.84 -14.43
C LYS A 78 -1.46 -0.75 -14.23
#